data_AF-M8B224-F1
#
_entry.id   AF-M8B224-F1
#
_cell.length_a   1.000
_cell.length_b   1.000
_cell.length_c   1.000
_cell.angle_alpha   90.00
_cell.angle_beta   90.00
_cell.angle_gamma   90.00
#
_symmetry.space_group_name_H-M   'P 1'
#
loop_
_entity.id
_entity.type
_entity.pdbx_description
1 polymer ?
#
loop_
_entity_poly.entity_id
_entity_poly.type
_entity_poly.pdbx_seq_one_letter_code
_entity_poly.pdbx_strand_id
1 'polypeptide(L)'
;MDPPNRVPDSHLSSCLETLDDDRIWYLMPLGSRHGLLLTFCELWNKLLVWDTFNVEQHHLAVPPGFDLEKAWASGAVFRAAGDNQYFQVVLVSTETADQQHTRTIARVYSSETGGSGDIVSTPLPPKASSSTMGEGEFPTKITMFLTISVLVGHSIYWLLIDRSAEINTLDGILEFDLERQILAVIPVPLDIANNSLAQFQVMRAEGGGLGILSLSKFSAQLWKMETDSDGVASWMLQRTINLDKLLSTNSDIERGPPPIILGFC
;
A
#
# COMPACT_ATOMS: atom_id res chain seq x y z
N MET A 1 -32.13 7.20 -10.41
CA MET A 1 -31.86 6.52 -9.13
C MET A 1 -30.39 6.19 -9.15
N ASP A 2 -29.57 6.96 -8.43
CA ASP A 2 -28.16 6.61 -8.28
C ASP A 2 -28.03 5.30 -7.49
N PRO A 3 -27.02 4.46 -7.79
CA PRO A 3 -26.80 3.24 -7.06
C PRO A 3 -26.60 3.54 -5.56
N PRO A 4 -27.18 2.74 -4.65
CA PRO A 4 -27.20 3.03 -3.21
C PRO A 4 -25.80 3.07 -2.54
N ASN A 5 -24.74 2.72 -3.25
CA ASN A 5 -23.36 2.68 -2.76
C ASN A 5 -22.44 3.75 -3.39
N ARG A 6 -22.98 4.76 -4.07
CA ARG A 6 -22.17 5.88 -4.55
C ARG A 6 -22.20 7.02 -3.53
N VAL A 7 -21.01 7.40 -3.04
CA VAL A 7 -20.81 8.69 -2.39
C VAL A 7 -21.20 9.76 -3.42
N PRO A 8 -22.11 10.70 -3.10
CA PRO A 8 -22.52 11.70 -4.07
C PRO A 8 -21.33 12.59 -4.46
N ASP A 9 -21.18 12.87 -5.76
CA ASP A 9 -20.03 13.60 -6.32
C ASP A 9 -19.80 14.96 -5.64
N SER A 10 -20.86 15.60 -5.14
CA SER A 10 -20.80 16.87 -4.39
C SER A 10 -19.98 16.79 -3.10
N HIS A 11 -19.92 15.63 -2.44
CA HIS A 11 -19.14 15.47 -1.21
C HIS A 11 -17.65 15.37 -1.52
N LEU A 12 -17.28 14.67 -2.61
CA LEU A 12 -15.89 14.59 -3.06
C LEU A 12 -15.39 15.94 -3.58
N SER A 13 -16.23 16.69 -4.30
CA SER A 13 -15.91 18.06 -4.74
C SER A 13 -15.72 19.02 -3.56
N SER A 14 -16.59 18.99 -2.55
CA SER A 14 -16.41 19.81 -1.34
C SER A 14 -15.15 19.44 -0.53
N CYS A 15 -14.78 18.15 -0.48
CA CYS A 15 -13.52 17.72 0.12
C CYS A 15 -12.30 18.33 -0.60
N LEU A 16 -12.36 18.47 -1.92
CA LEU A 16 -11.27 19.03 -2.73
C LEU A 16 -11.29 20.57 -2.76
N GLU A 17 -12.44 21.23 -2.61
CA GLU A 17 -12.60 22.69 -2.62
C GLU A 17 -11.84 23.43 -1.49
N THR A 18 -11.46 22.72 -0.41
CA THR A 18 -10.60 23.31 0.63
C THR A 18 -9.18 23.61 0.16
N LEU A 19 -8.79 23.07 -0.99
CA LEU A 19 -7.54 23.31 -1.67
C LEU A 19 -7.88 23.89 -3.05
N ASP A 20 -7.23 24.99 -3.45
CA ASP A 20 -7.29 25.42 -4.86
C ASP A 20 -6.92 24.22 -5.76
N ASP A 21 -7.52 24.13 -6.94
CA ASP A 21 -7.27 23.05 -7.93
C ASP A 21 -5.75 22.84 -8.18
N ASP A 22 -5.00 23.95 -8.13
CA ASP A 22 -3.54 24.01 -8.22
C ASP A 22 -2.77 23.41 -7.02
N ARG A 23 -3.44 22.92 -5.97
CA ARG A 23 -2.82 22.36 -4.74
C ARG A 23 -3.15 20.89 -4.50
N ILE A 24 -4.00 20.29 -5.32
CA ILE A 24 -4.39 18.88 -5.19
C ILE A 24 -3.18 17.95 -5.35
N TRP A 25 -2.17 18.35 -6.12
CA TRP A 25 -0.96 17.56 -6.34
C TRP A 25 -0.09 17.36 -5.07
N TYR A 26 -0.34 18.13 -4.00
CA TYR A 26 0.31 17.95 -2.71
C TYR A 26 -0.40 16.93 -1.80
N LEU A 27 -1.52 16.37 -2.24
CA LEU A 27 -2.25 15.33 -1.53
C LEU A 27 -1.83 13.95 -2.04
N MET A 28 -1.15 13.20 -1.18
CA MET A 28 -0.80 11.81 -1.45
C MET A 28 -1.82 10.88 -0.76
N PRO A 29 -2.62 10.11 -1.51
CA PRO A 29 -3.52 9.13 -0.91
C PRO A 29 -2.71 7.99 -0.30
N LEU A 30 -3.02 7.67 0.95
CA LEU A 30 -2.38 6.56 1.68
C LEU A 30 -3.31 5.33 1.75
N GLY A 31 -4.62 5.55 1.81
CA GLY A 31 -5.61 4.47 1.76
C GLY A 31 -7.03 4.96 2.05
N SER A 32 -8.02 4.11 1.79
CA SER A 32 -9.42 4.36 2.12
C SER A 32 -10.11 3.11 2.67
N ARG A 33 -10.99 3.29 3.66
CA ARG A 33 -11.81 2.22 4.23
C ARG A 33 -12.94 2.77 5.08
N HIS A 34 -14.08 2.08 5.13
CA HIS A 34 -15.22 2.43 5.98
C HIS A 34 -15.75 3.87 5.76
N GLY A 35 -15.67 4.37 4.52
CA GLY A 35 -16.02 5.76 4.19
C GLY A 35 -15.00 6.80 4.63
N LEU A 36 -13.85 6.37 5.15
CA LEU A 36 -12.74 7.23 5.51
C LEU A 36 -11.71 7.21 4.40
N LEU A 37 -11.18 8.38 4.05
CA LEU A 37 -10.05 8.54 3.14
C LEU A 37 -8.88 9.17 3.91
N LEU A 38 -7.73 8.50 3.89
CA LEU A 38 -6.49 8.97 4.49
C LEU A 38 -5.60 9.55 3.39
N THR A 39 -5.27 10.84 3.52
CA THR A 39 -4.29 11.51 2.67
C THR A 39 -3.20 12.16 3.50
N PHE A 40 -2.00 12.25 2.94
CA PHE A 40 -0.93 13.09 3.45
C PHE A 40 -0.90 14.38 2.64
N CYS A 41 -0.88 15.53 3.32
CA CYS A 41 -0.73 16.83 2.70
C CYS A 41 0.69 17.34 2.93
N GLU A 42 1.48 17.40 1.87
CA GLU A 42 2.88 17.83 1.91
C GLU A 42 3.01 19.30 2.35
N LEU A 43 2.13 20.18 1.88
CA LEU A 43 2.16 21.63 2.19
C LEU A 43 2.08 21.93 3.68
N TRP A 44 1.29 21.14 4.41
CA TRP A 44 1.07 21.34 5.84
C TRP A 44 1.83 20.32 6.69
N ASN A 45 2.48 19.35 6.05
CA ASN A 45 3.08 18.19 6.67
C ASN A 45 2.13 17.55 7.70
N LYS A 46 0.91 17.24 7.25
CA LYS A 46 -0.18 16.71 8.08
C LYS A 46 -0.89 15.56 7.40
N LEU A 47 -1.41 14.65 8.21
CA LEU A 47 -2.32 13.62 7.76
C LEU A 47 -3.76 14.16 7.85
N LEU A 48 -4.53 13.89 6.81
CA LEU A 48 -5.93 14.26 6.72
C LEU A 48 -6.74 12.98 6.66
N VAL A 49 -7.68 12.84 7.59
CA VAL A 49 -8.70 11.79 7.56
C VAL A 49 -10.02 12.45 7.20
N TRP A 50 -10.56 12.07 6.05
CA TRP A 50 -11.81 12.58 5.53
C TRP A 50 -12.90 11.56 5.74
N ASP A 51 -13.97 11.96 6.41
CA ASP A 51 -15.20 11.20 6.50
C ASP A 51 -16.13 11.61 5.36
N THR A 52 -16.18 10.79 4.30
CA THR A 52 -16.97 11.13 3.10
C THR A 52 -18.47 11.06 3.33
N PHE A 53 -18.92 10.36 4.39
CA PHE A 53 -20.33 10.28 4.73
C PHE A 53 -20.79 11.46 5.58
N ASN A 54 -19.98 11.83 6.57
CA ASN A 54 -20.33 12.93 7.49
C ASN A 54 -19.80 14.30 7.02
N VAL A 55 -18.98 14.33 5.96
CA VAL A 55 -18.30 15.55 5.46
C VAL A 55 -17.43 16.19 6.54
N GLU A 56 -16.84 15.34 7.38
CA GLU A 56 -15.94 15.77 8.46
C GLU A 56 -14.49 15.57 8.03
N GLN A 57 -13.63 16.49 8.47
CA GLN A 57 -12.20 16.45 8.21
C GLN A 57 -11.44 16.50 9.53
N HIS A 58 -10.58 15.51 9.74
CA HIS A 58 -9.69 15.45 10.89
C HIS A 58 -8.25 15.69 10.44
N HIS A 59 -7.62 16.69 11.04
CA HIS A 59 -6.20 17.01 10.81
C HIS A 59 -5.36 16.39 11.91
N LEU A 60 -4.47 15.48 11.54
CA LEU A 60 -3.59 14.79 12.45
C LEU A 60 -2.15 15.24 12.21
N ALA A 61 -1.40 15.42 13.30
CA ALA A 61 0.04 15.58 13.19
C ALA A 61 0.67 14.27 12.73
N VAL A 62 1.75 14.38 11.94
CA VAL A 62 2.58 13.22 11.62
C VAL A 62 3.21 12.69 12.91
N PRO A 63 3.07 11.39 13.23
CA PRO A 63 3.62 10.86 14.48
C PRO A 63 5.16 10.97 14.53
N PRO A 64 5.75 11.16 15.72
CA PRO A 64 7.21 11.28 15.86
C PRO A 64 7.97 10.08 15.25
N GLY A 65 9.08 10.30 14.56
CA GLY A 65 9.83 9.21 13.93
C GLY A 65 9.34 8.81 12.54
N PHE A 66 8.27 9.44 12.03
CA PHE A 66 7.92 9.43 10.63
C PHE A 66 8.36 10.73 9.97
N ASP A 67 9.09 10.63 8.87
CA ASP A 67 9.44 11.73 7.99
C ASP A 67 8.87 11.41 6.60
N LEU A 68 7.59 11.76 6.42
CA LEU A 68 6.83 11.44 5.20
C LEU A 68 7.28 12.26 3.97
N GLU A 69 8.08 13.31 4.18
CA GLU A 69 8.70 14.08 3.09
C GLU A 69 9.94 13.37 2.53
N LYS A 70 10.70 12.67 3.39
CA LYS A 70 11.97 12.04 2.99
C LYS A 70 11.88 10.55 2.75
N ALA A 71 10.94 9.87 3.41
CA ALA A 71 10.73 8.43 3.32
C ALA A 71 9.36 8.15 2.73
N TRP A 72 9.29 7.24 1.76
CA TRP A 72 8.01 6.71 1.31
C TRP A 72 7.32 6.01 2.46
N ALA A 73 6.06 6.36 2.64
CA ALA A 73 5.19 5.81 3.65
C ALA A 73 3.85 5.47 3.01
N SER A 74 3.19 4.50 3.62
CA SER A 74 1.81 4.16 3.31
C SER A 74 1.02 4.13 4.60
N GLY A 75 -0.30 4.00 4.47
CA GLY A 75 -1.16 3.97 5.62
C GLY A 75 -2.44 3.20 5.39
N ALA A 76 -3.17 3.04 6.46
CA ALA A 76 -4.52 2.53 6.45
C ALA A 76 -5.33 3.28 7.50
N VAL A 77 -6.59 3.55 7.18
CA VAL A 77 -7.57 4.11 8.12
C VAL A 77 -8.71 3.12 8.26
N PHE A 78 -9.32 3.04 9.43
CA PHE A 78 -10.51 2.24 9.66
C PHE A 78 -11.24 2.70 10.91
N ARG A 79 -12.54 2.39 11.00
CA ARG A 79 -13.33 2.61 12.21
C ARG A 79 -13.13 1.45 13.19
N ALA A 80 -13.22 1.75 14.48
CA ALA A 80 -13.24 0.73 15.50
C ALA A 80 -14.51 -0.15 15.36
N ALA A 81 -14.42 -1.42 15.76
CA ALA A 81 -15.53 -2.34 15.62
C ALA A 81 -16.74 -1.89 16.46
N GLY A 82 -17.87 -1.65 15.79
CA GLY A 82 -19.13 -1.23 16.46
C GLY A 82 -19.23 0.26 16.75
N ASP A 83 -18.25 1.06 16.33
CA ASP A 83 -18.27 2.51 16.50
C ASP A 83 -18.20 3.25 15.16
N ASN A 84 -19.06 4.25 15.00
CA ASN A 84 -19.06 5.13 13.84
C ASN A 84 -18.36 6.47 14.10
N GLN A 85 -18.03 6.78 15.35
CA GLN A 85 -17.39 8.05 15.75
C GLN A 85 -15.86 7.93 15.71
N TYR A 86 -15.30 6.88 16.32
CA TYR A 86 -13.85 6.75 16.40
C TYR A 86 -13.25 5.95 15.24
N PHE A 87 -12.10 6.45 14.79
CA PHE A 87 -11.24 5.81 13.81
C PHE A 87 -9.82 5.62 14.34
N GLN A 88 -9.12 4.70 13.69
CA GLN A 88 -7.70 4.43 13.87
C GLN A 88 -6.96 4.61 12.55
N VAL A 89 -5.71 5.05 12.65
CA VAL A 89 -4.81 5.19 11.50
C VAL A 89 -3.55 4.37 11.78
N VAL A 90 -3.22 3.45 10.89
CA VAL A 90 -1.93 2.75 10.88
C VAL A 90 -1.06 3.40 9.84
N LEU A 91 0.12 3.86 10.24
CA LEU A 91 1.16 4.36 9.34
C LEU A 91 2.30 3.38 9.29
N VAL A 92 2.84 3.19 8.10
CA VAL A 92 4.01 2.35 7.85
C VAL A 92 5.01 3.12 7.00
N SER A 93 6.30 3.02 7.35
CA SER A 93 7.38 3.61 6.56
C SER A 93 8.64 2.77 6.69
N THR A 94 9.57 2.97 5.76
CA THR A 94 10.92 2.44 5.89
C THR A 94 11.79 3.46 6.61
N GLU A 95 12.43 3.04 7.69
CA GLU A 95 13.41 3.89 8.35
C GLU A 95 14.72 3.90 7.56
N THR A 96 15.18 5.09 7.20
CA THR A 96 16.40 5.30 6.41
C THR A 96 17.57 5.84 7.23
N ALA A 97 17.49 5.79 8.56
CA ALA A 97 18.45 6.46 9.45
C ALA A 97 19.88 5.88 9.34
N ASP A 98 20.02 4.57 9.11
CA ASP A 98 21.32 3.91 8.95
C ASP A 98 21.34 3.07 7.67
N GLN A 99 22.22 3.42 6.72
CA GLN A 99 22.32 2.76 5.40
C GLN A 99 22.68 1.27 5.45
N GLN A 100 22.96 0.71 6.63
CA GLN A 100 23.28 -0.71 6.83
C GLN A 100 22.14 -1.56 7.36
N HIS A 101 21.08 -0.98 7.96
CA HIS A 101 19.98 -1.74 8.54
C HIS A 101 18.64 -1.10 8.22
N THR A 102 18.17 -1.30 6.98
CA THR A 102 16.82 -0.84 6.61
C THR A 102 15.80 -1.64 7.42
N ARG A 103 14.96 -0.96 8.20
CA ARG A 103 13.84 -1.55 8.93
C ARG A 103 12.54 -0.89 8.50
N THR A 104 11.45 -1.65 8.55
CA THR A 104 10.11 -1.06 8.46
C THR A 104 9.62 -0.75 9.86
N ILE A 105 8.97 0.40 10.00
CA ILE A 105 8.34 0.83 11.23
C ILE A 105 6.85 1.00 11.00
N ALA A 106 6.06 0.74 12.03
CA ALA A 106 4.64 0.99 12.03
C ALA A 106 4.22 1.66 13.33
N ARG A 107 3.15 2.45 13.26
CA ARG A 107 2.54 3.08 14.42
C ARG A 107 1.05 3.27 14.21
N VAL A 108 0.29 3.12 15.29
CA VAL A 108 -1.15 3.28 15.31
C VAL A 108 -1.53 4.57 16.02
N TYR A 109 -2.35 5.39 15.38
CA TYR A 109 -3.04 6.51 15.98
C TYR A 109 -4.49 6.11 16.29
N SER A 110 -5.00 6.51 17.46
CA SER A 110 -6.40 6.36 17.85
C SER A 110 -7.03 7.72 18.09
N SER A 111 -8.12 8.00 17.37
CA SER A 111 -8.90 9.23 17.55
C SER A 111 -9.61 9.31 18.91
N GLU A 112 -9.94 8.17 19.52
CA GLU A 112 -10.58 8.11 20.85
C GLU A 112 -9.66 8.69 21.94
N THR A 113 -8.39 8.30 21.90
CA THR A 113 -7.38 8.76 22.87
C THR A 113 -6.67 10.05 22.45
N GLY A 114 -6.82 10.44 21.18
CA GLY A 114 -6.05 11.52 20.56
C GLY A 114 -4.54 11.25 20.48
N GLY A 115 -4.11 10.00 20.74
CA GLY A 115 -2.71 9.63 20.90
C GLY A 115 -2.23 8.65 19.82
N SER A 116 -0.91 8.64 19.62
CA SER A 116 -0.24 7.57 18.89
C SER A 116 0.36 6.56 19.87
N GLY A 117 0.21 5.27 19.57
CA GLY A 117 0.84 4.19 20.32
C GLY A 117 2.35 4.07 20.06
N ASP A 118 2.93 3.00 20.58
CA ASP A 118 4.36 2.72 20.43
C ASP A 118 4.74 2.41 18.96
N ILE A 119 6.02 2.62 18.63
CA ILE A 119 6.57 2.17 17.35
C ILE A 119 6.83 0.68 17.46
N VAL A 120 6.35 -0.06 16.47
CA VAL A 120 6.78 -1.44 16.23
C VAL A 120 7.62 -1.49 14.97
N SER A 121 8.59 -2.39 14.93
CA SER A 121 9.54 -2.48 13.83
C SER A 121 9.90 -3.90 13.50
N THR A 122 10.20 -4.16 12.23
CA THR A 122 10.78 -5.43 11.78
C THR A 122 11.96 -5.15 10.84
N PRO A 123 13.04 -5.95 10.91
CA PRO A 123 14.12 -5.84 9.93
C PRO A 123 13.61 -6.19 8.53
N LEU A 124 14.13 -5.51 7.52
CA LEU A 124 13.97 -5.95 6.13
C LEU A 124 14.96 -7.09 5.83
N PRO A 125 14.64 -7.99 4.89
CA PRO A 125 15.57 -9.01 4.44
C PRO A 125 16.87 -8.37 3.95
N PRO A 126 18.05 -8.94 4.26
CA PRO A 126 19.31 -8.48 3.69
C PRO A 126 19.23 -8.59 2.16
N LYS A 127 19.46 -7.49 1.45
CA LYS A 127 19.64 -7.59 0.00
C LYS A 127 20.94 -8.31 -0.28
N ALA A 128 20.89 -9.32 -1.14
CA ALA A 128 22.10 -9.80 -1.79
C ALA A 128 22.64 -8.58 -2.55
N SER A 129 23.68 -7.96 -2.01
CA SER A 129 24.39 -6.91 -2.72
C SER A 129 24.71 -7.48 -4.10
N SER A 130 24.26 -6.79 -5.15
CA SER A 130 24.80 -6.99 -6.48
C SER A 130 26.31 -6.84 -6.33
N SER A 131 27.00 -7.98 -6.29
CA SER A 131 28.43 -8.06 -6.11
C SER A 131 29.09 -7.70 -7.43
N THR A 132 29.08 -6.41 -7.76
CA THR A 132 30.07 -5.79 -8.62
C THR A 132 30.39 -4.40 -8.09
N MET A 133 30.73 -4.32 -6.79
CA MET A 133 31.26 -3.08 -6.22
C MET A 133 32.72 -2.94 -6.66
N GLY A 134 32.99 -1.99 -7.54
CA GLY A 134 34.32 -1.40 -7.65
C GLY A 134 34.62 -0.60 -6.38
N GLU A 135 35.88 -0.57 -5.95
CA GLU A 135 36.31 0.26 -4.82
C GLU A 135 35.95 1.74 -5.09
N GLY A 136 35.01 2.31 -4.32
CA GLY A 136 34.71 3.75 -4.32
C GLY A 136 33.26 4.17 -4.56
N GLU A 137 32.32 3.25 -4.80
CA GLU A 137 30.90 3.61 -4.96
C GLU A 137 30.16 3.69 -3.60
N PHE A 138 29.48 4.81 -3.37
CA PHE A 138 28.63 5.04 -2.20
C PHE A 138 27.42 4.07 -2.24
N PRO A 139 26.87 3.63 -1.08
CA PRO A 139 25.71 2.75 -1.08
C PRO A 139 24.55 3.44 -1.82
N THR A 140 24.05 2.81 -2.87
CA THR A 140 22.88 3.28 -3.61
C THR A 140 21.73 3.41 -2.63
N LYS A 141 21.15 4.62 -2.51
CA LYS A 141 20.05 4.90 -1.58
C LYS A 141 18.88 3.96 -1.92
N ILE A 142 18.68 2.93 -1.10
CA ILE A 142 17.56 1.99 -1.27
C ILE A 142 16.27 2.80 -1.18
N THR A 143 15.47 2.67 -2.23
CA THR A 143 14.29 3.47 -2.48
C THR A 143 13.13 2.50 -2.46
N MET A 144 12.52 2.30 -1.28
CA MET A 144 11.41 1.37 -1.13
C MET A 144 10.08 2.10 -1.28
N PHE A 145 9.16 1.52 -2.03
CA PHE A 145 7.80 1.99 -2.19
C PHE A 145 6.81 0.98 -1.56
N LEU A 146 5.77 1.50 -0.92
CA LEU A 146 4.68 0.72 -0.34
C LEU A 146 3.40 0.95 -1.14
N THR A 147 2.71 -0.12 -1.55
CA THR A 147 1.44 0.00 -2.29
C THR A 147 0.30 0.52 -1.42
N ILE A 148 -0.90 0.68 -2.00
CA ILE A 148 -2.13 0.80 -1.21
C ILE A 148 -2.36 -0.51 -0.44
N SER A 149 -2.83 -0.39 0.79
CA SER A 149 -3.05 -1.52 1.69
C SER A 149 -4.29 -2.36 1.36
N VAL A 150 -4.28 -3.62 1.79
CA VAL A 150 -5.48 -4.46 1.88
C VAL A 150 -5.64 -5.05 3.29
N LEU A 151 -6.87 -5.09 3.78
CA LEU A 151 -7.23 -5.79 5.02
C LEU A 151 -7.69 -7.21 4.68
N VAL A 152 -7.04 -8.19 5.28
CA VAL A 152 -7.39 -9.62 5.18
C VAL A 152 -7.43 -10.18 6.59
N GLY A 153 -8.59 -10.69 7.01
CA GLY A 153 -8.80 -11.09 8.39
C GLY A 153 -8.59 -9.92 9.35
N HIS A 154 -7.62 -10.05 10.24
CA HIS A 154 -7.23 -9.03 11.24
C HIS A 154 -5.91 -8.33 10.91
N SER A 155 -5.37 -8.54 9.71
CA SER A 155 -4.07 -8.02 9.31
C SER A 155 -4.19 -7.10 8.10
N ILE A 156 -3.37 -6.05 8.10
CA ILE A 156 -3.22 -5.14 6.97
C ILE A 156 -1.93 -5.47 6.24
N TYR A 157 -2.01 -5.51 4.91
CA TYR A 157 -0.91 -5.92 4.06
C TYR A 157 -0.55 -4.83 3.05
N TRP A 158 0.76 -4.67 2.81
CA TRP A 158 1.34 -3.80 1.77
C TRP A 158 2.41 -4.56 1.00
N LEU A 159 2.57 -4.28 -0.29
CA LEU A 159 3.75 -4.77 -1.02
C LEU A 159 4.95 -3.86 -0.78
N LEU A 160 6.12 -4.46 -0.55
CA LEU A 160 7.41 -3.78 -0.47
C LEU A 160 8.09 -3.87 -1.83
N ILE A 161 8.16 -2.74 -2.54
CA ILE A 161 8.73 -2.68 -3.89
C ILE A 161 10.03 -1.89 -3.83
N ASP A 162 11.14 -2.50 -4.23
CA ASP A 162 12.40 -1.77 -4.45
C ASP A 162 12.36 -1.04 -5.78
N ARG A 163 12.72 0.23 -5.74
CA ARG A 163 12.84 1.14 -6.87
C ARG A 163 14.28 1.63 -7.06
N SER A 164 15.24 1.05 -6.35
CA SER A 164 16.66 1.43 -6.43
C SER A 164 17.41 0.82 -7.62
N ALA A 165 16.93 -0.29 -8.18
CA ALA A 165 17.46 -0.87 -9.41
C ALA A 165 16.72 -0.33 -10.65
N GLU A 166 17.30 -0.51 -11.85
CA GLU A 166 16.64 -0.23 -13.14
C GLU A 166 15.33 -1.04 -13.35
N ILE A 167 15.07 -1.97 -12.43
CA ILE A 167 14.03 -2.99 -12.43
C ILE A 167 13.31 -2.89 -11.08
N ASN A 168 11.98 -2.81 -11.08
CA ASN A 168 11.20 -2.93 -9.85
C ASN A 168 11.28 -4.37 -9.33
N THR A 169 11.76 -4.59 -8.10
CA THR A 169 11.70 -5.91 -7.46
C THR A 169 10.68 -5.91 -6.33
N LEU A 170 9.92 -6.99 -6.24
CA LEU A 170 9.01 -7.22 -5.13
C LEU A 170 9.78 -7.94 -4.02
N ASP A 171 10.19 -7.18 -3.00
CA ASP A 171 11.08 -7.64 -1.93
C ASP A 171 10.34 -8.40 -0.83
N GLY A 172 9.03 -8.20 -0.72
CA GLY A 172 8.21 -8.85 0.30
C GLY A 172 6.83 -8.24 0.44
N ILE A 173 6.08 -8.79 1.38
CA ILE A 173 4.80 -8.25 1.83
C ILE A 173 4.96 -7.84 3.29
N LEU A 174 4.66 -6.60 3.60
CA LEU A 174 4.58 -6.12 4.97
C LEU A 174 3.21 -6.51 5.54
N GLU A 175 3.20 -7.20 6.67
CA GLU A 175 2.01 -7.56 7.44
C GLU A 175 1.99 -6.77 8.75
N PHE A 176 0.87 -6.13 9.04
CA PHE A 176 0.58 -5.55 10.34
C PHE A 176 -0.66 -6.22 10.95
N ASP A 177 -0.46 -6.98 12.02
CA ASP A 177 -1.54 -7.61 12.79
C ASP A 177 -2.19 -6.56 13.69
N LEU A 178 -3.49 -6.29 13.50
CA LEU A 178 -4.22 -5.27 14.26
C LEU A 178 -4.48 -5.65 15.71
N GLU A 179 -4.66 -6.94 16.01
CA GLU A 179 -4.95 -7.41 17.36
C GLU A 179 -3.70 -7.43 18.21
N ARG A 180 -2.60 -7.94 17.65
CA ARG A 180 -1.32 -8.07 18.35
C ARG A 180 -0.47 -6.83 18.24
N GLN A 181 -0.76 -5.95 17.28
CA GLN A 181 0.06 -4.81 16.90
C GLN A 181 1.50 -5.22 16.57
N ILE A 182 1.66 -6.32 15.83
CA ILE A 182 2.96 -6.85 15.43
C ILE A 182 3.17 -6.57 13.94
N LEU A 183 4.40 -6.19 13.58
CA LEU A 183 4.83 -5.98 12.21
C LEU A 183 5.74 -7.13 11.77
N ALA A 184 5.47 -7.71 10.61
CA ALA A 184 6.24 -8.80 10.04
C ALA A 184 6.42 -8.63 8.52
N VAL A 185 7.45 -9.29 7.95
CA VAL A 185 7.66 -9.35 6.50
C VAL A 185 7.47 -10.79 6.05
N ILE A 186 6.55 -10.98 5.11
CA ILE A 186 6.26 -12.26 4.46
C ILE A 186 7.01 -12.31 3.12
N PRO A 187 7.73 -13.40 2.81
CA PRO A 187 8.39 -13.55 1.52
C PRO A 187 7.38 -13.73 0.38
N VAL A 188 7.74 -13.19 -0.78
CA VAL A 188 7.00 -13.36 -2.04
C VAL A 188 7.66 -14.48 -2.85
N PRO A 189 6.92 -15.25 -3.67
CA PRO A 189 7.50 -16.27 -4.52
C PRO A 189 8.49 -15.68 -5.51
N LEU A 190 9.60 -16.38 -5.73
CA LEU A 190 10.62 -16.00 -6.72
C LEU A 190 10.04 -15.84 -8.14
N ASP A 191 9.04 -16.65 -8.49
CA ASP A 191 8.36 -16.60 -9.79
C ASP A 191 7.62 -15.27 -10.03
N ILE A 192 7.15 -14.63 -8.95
CA ILE A 192 6.50 -13.31 -8.99
C ILE A 192 7.57 -12.22 -8.91
N ALA A 193 8.54 -12.36 -8.00
CA ALA A 193 9.52 -11.34 -7.68
C ALA A 193 10.46 -10.95 -8.84
N ASN A 194 10.70 -11.87 -9.79
CA ASN A 194 11.63 -11.66 -10.91
C ASN A 194 11.01 -10.97 -12.14
N ASN A 195 9.70 -10.69 -12.14
CA ASN A 195 9.06 -10.01 -13.27
C ASN A 195 9.16 -8.49 -13.16
N SER A 196 10.33 -7.96 -13.51
CA SER A 196 10.71 -6.55 -13.41
C SER A 196 9.78 -5.53 -14.09
N LEU A 197 9.03 -5.98 -15.10
CA LEU A 197 8.12 -5.17 -15.90
C LEU A 197 6.67 -5.31 -15.45
N ALA A 198 6.40 -6.14 -14.44
CA ALA A 198 5.07 -6.32 -13.91
C ALA A 198 4.73 -5.26 -12.85
N GLN A 199 3.47 -4.86 -12.83
CA GLN A 199 2.88 -4.13 -11.72
C GLN A 199 2.28 -5.14 -10.75
N PHE A 200 2.49 -4.91 -9.46
CA PHE A 200 1.99 -5.77 -8.41
C PHE A 200 1.04 -5.00 -7.51
N GLN A 201 -0.01 -5.68 -7.05
CA GLN A 201 -0.91 -5.13 -6.04
C GLN A 201 -1.34 -6.26 -5.11
N VAL A 202 -1.28 -5.99 -3.81
CA VAL A 202 -1.86 -6.89 -2.81
C VAL A 202 -3.38 -6.77 -2.86
N MET A 203 -4.08 -7.90 -2.74
CA MET A 203 -5.52 -7.97 -2.84
C MET A 203 -6.10 -9.04 -1.92
N ARG A 204 -7.42 -8.99 -1.74
CA ARG A 204 -8.15 -10.08 -1.09
C ARG A 204 -8.45 -11.15 -2.14
N ALA A 205 -7.95 -12.36 -1.92
CA ALA A 205 -8.20 -13.50 -2.79
C ALA A 205 -9.61 -14.08 -2.57
N GLU A 206 -10.05 -14.91 -3.52
CA GLU A 206 -11.27 -15.70 -3.37
C GLU A 206 -11.18 -16.60 -2.12
N GLY A 207 -12.30 -16.71 -1.38
CA GLY A 207 -12.32 -17.32 -0.06
C GLY A 207 -11.84 -16.40 1.06
N GLY A 208 -11.46 -15.16 0.73
CA GLY A 208 -11.21 -14.10 1.70
C GLY A 208 -9.80 -14.04 2.27
N GLY A 209 -8.87 -14.88 1.77
CA GLY A 209 -7.46 -14.90 2.16
C GLY A 209 -6.59 -13.88 1.42
N LEU A 210 -5.28 -13.95 1.65
CA LEU A 210 -4.30 -13.03 1.07
C LEU A 210 -4.00 -13.39 -0.40
N GLY A 211 -3.95 -12.38 -1.26
CA GLY A 211 -3.67 -12.53 -2.68
C GLY A 211 -2.73 -11.47 -3.24
N ILE A 212 -2.13 -11.77 -4.39
CA ILE A 212 -1.35 -10.83 -5.19
C ILE A 212 -1.89 -10.85 -6.61
N LEU A 213 -2.12 -9.66 -7.16
CA LEU A 213 -2.26 -9.47 -8.59
C LEU A 213 -0.90 -9.11 -9.17
N SER A 214 -0.47 -9.85 -10.18
CA SER A 214 0.66 -9.50 -11.04
C SER A 214 0.15 -9.16 -12.43
N LEU A 215 0.43 -7.95 -12.91
CA LEU A 215 0.03 -7.48 -14.23
C LEU A 215 1.29 -7.25 -15.08
N SER A 216 1.46 -8.05 -16.13
CA SER A 216 2.57 -7.92 -17.07
C SER A 216 2.02 -7.79 -18.49
N LYS A 217 2.26 -6.64 -19.13
CA LYS A 217 1.68 -6.29 -20.44
C LYS A 217 0.15 -6.45 -20.40
N PHE A 218 -0.39 -7.42 -21.13
CA PHE A 218 -1.83 -7.73 -21.18
C PHE A 218 -2.17 -9.05 -20.50
N SER A 219 -1.29 -9.57 -19.63
CA SER A 219 -1.56 -10.77 -18.84
C SER A 219 -1.62 -10.42 -17.36
N ALA A 220 -2.75 -10.77 -16.73
CA ALA A 220 -2.99 -10.60 -15.30
C ALA A 220 -3.00 -11.97 -14.62
N GLN A 221 -2.14 -12.17 -13.64
CA GLN A 221 -2.08 -13.39 -12.84
C GLN A 221 -2.55 -13.14 -11.42
N LEU A 222 -3.46 -13.99 -10.96
CA LEU A 222 -4.04 -13.96 -9.63
C LEU A 222 -3.41 -15.07 -8.80
N TRP A 223 -2.65 -14.67 -7.79
CA TRP A 223 -1.98 -15.55 -6.85
C TRP A 223 -2.67 -15.49 -5.50
N LYS A 224 -2.75 -16.62 -4.81
CA LYS A 224 -3.37 -16.74 -3.50
C LYS A 224 -2.43 -17.48 -2.54
N MET A 225 -2.35 -17.00 -1.32
CA MET A 225 -1.71 -17.72 -0.23
C MET A 225 -2.64 -18.83 0.25
N GLU A 226 -2.16 -20.07 0.22
CA GLU A 226 -2.86 -21.23 0.75
C GLU A 226 -2.01 -21.94 1.79
N THR A 227 -2.68 -22.55 2.76
CA THR A 227 -2.05 -23.35 3.80
C THR A 227 -2.36 -24.80 3.53
N ASP A 228 -1.32 -25.63 3.44
CA ASP A 228 -1.50 -27.07 3.26
C ASP A 228 -1.96 -27.78 4.54
N SER A 229 -2.15 -29.10 4.47
CA SER A 229 -2.57 -29.92 5.62
C SER A 229 -1.57 -29.92 6.77
N ASP A 230 -0.31 -29.57 6.49
CA ASP A 230 0.77 -29.52 7.47
C ASP A 230 0.92 -28.12 8.10
N GLY A 231 0.09 -27.16 7.68
CA GLY A 231 0.09 -25.80 8.20
C GLY A 231 1.11 -24.88 7.50
N VAL A 232 1.73 -25.33 6.40
CA VAL A 232 2.74 -24.54 5.68
C VAL A 232 2.04 -23.62 4.67
N ALA A 233 2.31 -22.33 4.77
CA ALA A 233 1.80 -21.34 3.83
C ALA A 233 2.63 -21.33 2.54
N SER A 234 1.96 -21.42 1.40
CA SER A 234 2.58 -21.36 0.07
C SER A 234 1.69 -20.57 -0.90
N TRP A 235 2.32 -19.99 -1.92
CA TRP A 235 1.62 -19.23 -2.94
C TRP A 235 1.24 -20.11 -4.13
N MET A 236 -0.02 -20.06 -4.52
CA MET A 236 -0.57 -20.84 -5.62
C MET A 236 -1.15 -19.91 -6.68
N LEU A 237 -0.77 -20.13 -7.94
CA LEU A 237 -1.38 -19.45 -9.09
C LEU A 237 -2.79 -19.99 -9.28
N GLN A 238 -3.79 -19.13 -9.08
CA GLN A 238 -5.20 -19.50 -9.18
C GLN A 238 -5.73 -19.31 -10.59
N ARG A 239 -5.37 -18.19 -11.22
CA ARG A 239 -5.90 -17.84 -12.54
C ARG A 239 -4.94 -16.94 -13.30
N THR A 240 -4.88 -17.16 -14.61
CA THR A 240 -4.27 -16.25 -15.58
C THR A 240 -5.36 -15.68 -16.49
N ILE A 241 -5.41 -14.37 -16.60
CA ILE A 241 -6.37 -13.63 -17.40
C ILE A 241 -5.62 -12.92 -18.52
N ASN A 242 -6.06 -13.16 -19.75
CA ASN A 242 -5.54 -12.53 -20.96
C ASN A 242 -6.44 -11.31 -21.26
N LEU A 243 -5.95 -10.12 -20.94
CA LEU A 243 -6.68 -8.86 -21.05
C LEU A 243 -6.89 -8.45 -22.51
N ASP A 244 -6.00 -8.85 -23.42
CA ASP A 244 -6.13 -8.69 -24.88
C ASP A 244 -7.43 -9.30 -25.44
N LYS A 245 -7.93 -10.37 -24.82
CA LYS A 245 -9.18 -11.03 -25.20
C LYS A 245 -10.43 -10.41 -24.58
N LEU A 246 -10.27 -9.67 -23.47
CA LEU A 246 -11.37 -9.04 -22.74
C LEU A 246 -11.58 -7.59 -23.14
N LEU A 247 -10.48 -6.88 -23.38
CA LEU A 247 -10.48 -5.55 -23.95
C LEU A 247 -10.65 -5.74 -25.45
N SER A 248 -11.86 -5.47 -25.97
CA SER A 248 -12.14 -5.51 -27.40
C SER A 248 -11.08 -4.71 -28.14
N THR A 249 -10.17 -5.44 -28.79
CA THR A 249 -8.92 -4.93 -29.33
C THR A 249 -9.24 -4.19 -30.62
N ASN A 250 -9.58 -2.91 -30.53
CA ASN A 250 -9.25 -2.01 -31.63
C ASN A 250 -7.72 -2.05 -31.73
N SER A 251 -7.21 -2.36 -32.92
CA SER A 251 -5.79 -2.57 -33.24
C SER A 251 -4.83 -1.44 -32.80
N ASP A 252 -5.37 -0.32 -32.31
CA ASP A 252 -4.63 0.82 -31.79
C ASP A 252 -4.13 0.65 -30.35
N ILE A 253 -4.69 -0.28 -29.55
CA ILE A 253 -4.25 -0.52 -28.15
C ILE A 253 -2.86 -1.17 -28.10
N GLU A 254 -2.48 -1.98 -29.09
CA GLU A 254 -1.12 -2.55 -29.15
C GLU A 254 -0.02 -1.50 -29.36
N ARG A 255 -0.38 -0.27 -29.77
CA ARG A 255 0.54 0.87 -29.88
C ARG A 255 0.50 1.82 -28.68
N GLY A 256 -0.42 1.61 -27.74
CA GLY A 256 -0.58 2.41 -26.53
C GLY A 256 0.31 1.94 -25.38
N PRO A 257 0.46 2.74 -24.31
CA PRO A 257 1.15 2.30 -23.09
C PRO A 257 0.43 1.07 -22.49
N PRO A 258 1.17 0.16 -21.82
CA PRO A 258 0.58 -1.01 -21.19
C PRO A 258 -0.44 -0.60 -20.11
N PRO A 259 -1.45 -1.43 -19.83
CA PRO A 259 -2.43 -1.16 -18.78
C PRO A 259 -1.76 -1.01 -17.41
N ILE A 260 -2.33 -0.13 -16.59
CA ILE A 260 -1.83 0.19 -15.25
C ILE A 260 -2.89 -0.14 -14.19
N ILE A 261 -2.44 -0.58 -13.01
CA ILE A 261 -3.28 -0.79 -11.84
C ILE A 261 -3.43 0.57 -11.13
N LEU A 262 -4.67 1.08 -11.07
CA LEU A 262 -4.99 2.31 -10.33
C LEU A 262 -5.50 2.03 -8.91
N GLY A 263 -6.02 0.82 -8.65
CA GLY A 263 -6.57 0.42 -7.35
C GLY A 263 -7.69 -0.62 -7.46
N PHE A 264 -8.24 -1.02 -6.31
CA PHE A 264 -9.42 -1.91 -6.19
C PHE A 264 -10.43 -1.28 -5.23
N CYS A 265 -11.72 -1.50 -5.49
CA CYS A 265 -12.83 -1.11 -4.61
C CYS A 265 -13.21 -2.25 -3.67
#